data_AF-A0AAE1QJY2-F1
#
_entry.id   AF-A0AAE1QJY2-F1
#
_cell.length_a   1.000
_cell.length_b   1.000
_cell.length_c   1.000
_cell.angle_alpha   90.00
_cell.angle_beta   90.00
_cell.angle_gamma   90.00
#
_symmetry.space_group_name_H-M   'P 1'
#
loop_
_entity.id
_entity.type
_entity.pdbx_description
1 polymer ?
#
loop_
_entity_poly.entity_id
_entity_poly.type
_entity_poly.pdbx_seq_one_letter_code
_entity_poly.pdbx_strand_id
1 'polypeptide(L)'
;MSITVRSPKPDSKYRIFILSHHNYFYDGFQYPLIIPNGDIGYHYQLRAGDRLYGRARKNNSLSPCMFYASLYMERKDQFNYITKSRMLFQQYAVDNYVKVETARLAYIRLNQMELRKERSDILLGDSAGNKSSSGQ
;
A
#
# COMPACT_ATOMS: atom_id res chain seq x y z
N MET A 1 -4.67 -12.03 2.05
CA MET A 1 -5.91 -12.19 2.85
C MET A 1 -7.11 -11.95 1.95
N SER A 2 -8.23 -12.62 2.23
CA SER A 2 -9.45 -12.49 1.44
C SER A 2 -10.69 -12.60 2.31
N ILE A 3 -11.72 -11.82 1.99
CA ILE A 3 -13.02 -11.89 2.65
C ILE A 3 -14.07 -12.45 1.69
N THR A 4 -15.02 -13.18 2.24
CA THR A 4 -16.07 -13.85 1.48
C THR A 4 -17.36 -13.05 1.64
N VAL A 5 -17.89 -12.50 0.54
CA VAL A 5 -19.08 -11.64 0.53
C VAL A 5 -20.19 -12.31 -0.27
N ARG A 6 -21.42 -12.25 0.25
CA ARG A 6 -22.61 -12.81 -0.41
C ARG A 6 -23.24 -11.77 -1.35
N SER A 7 -23.63 -12.19 -2.55
CA SER A 7 -24.35 -11.34 -3.50
C SER A 7 -25.68 -10.82 -2.91
N PRO A 8 -25.97 -9.51 -3.03
CA PRO A 8 -27.21 -8.91 -2.52
C PRO A 8 -28.43 -9.14 -3.42
N LYS A 9 -28.27 -9.69 -4.64
CA LYS A 9 -29.40 -9.94 -5.55
C LYS A 9 -30.22 -11.16 -5.09
N PRO A 10 -31.54 -11.02 -4.88
CA PRO A 10 -32.39 -12.10 -4.38
C PRO A 10 -32.47 -13.30 -5.33
N ASP A 11 -32.32 -13.08 -6.65
CA ASP A 11 -32.36 -14.14 -7.67
C ASP A 11 -31.01 -14.82 -7.92
N SER A 12 -29.89 -14.25 -7.46
CA SER A 12 -28.58 -14.91 -7.54
C SER A 12 -28.36 -15.79 -6.31
N LYS A 13 -29.17 -16.84 -6.18
CA LYS A 13 -28.98 -17.86 -5.14
C LYS A 13 -27.53 -18.35 -5.18
N TYR A 14 -26.76 -18.01 -4.14
CA TYR A 14 -25.41 -18.51 -3.82
C TYR A 14 -24.20 -17.96 -4.58
N ARG A 15 -24.27 -16.79 -5.25
CA ARG A 15 -23.03 -16.16 -5.72
C ARG A 15 -22.23 -15.59 -4.55
N ILE A 16 -21.17 -16.31 -4.19
CA ILE A 16 -20.14 -15.93 -3.23
C ILE A 16 -19.02 -15.22 -4.00
N PHE A 17 -18.66 -14.02 -3.56
CA PHE A 17 -17.52 -13.27 -4.07
C PHE A 17 -16.38 -13.32 -3.05
N ILE A 18 -15.19 -13.68 -3.51
CA ILE A 18 -13.98 -13.61 -2.69
C ILE A 18 -13.28 -12.30 -3.04
N LEU A 19 -13.28 -11.35 -2.10
CA LEU A 19 -12.56 -10.09 -2.26
C LEU A 19 -11.14 -10.28 -1.74
N SER A 20 -10.16 -10.08 -2.61
CA SER A 20 -8.75 -10.04 -2.21
C SER A 20 -8.44 -8.74 -1.46
N HIS A 21 -7.40 -8.76 -0.63
CA HIS A 21 -6.84 -7.60 0.08
C HIS A 21 -6.47 -6.37 -0.78
N HIS A 22 -6.38 -6.52 -2.10
CA HIS A 22 -6.20 -5.41 -3.06
C HIS A 22 -7.51 -4.75 -3.51
N ASN A 23 -8.65 -5.29 -3.10
CA ASN A 23 -9.94 -4.72 -3.44
C ASN A 23 -10.19 -3.44 -2.64
N TYR A 24 -10.73 -2.43 -3.30
CA TYR A 24 -11.01 -1.12 -2.73
C TYR A 24 -11.96 -1.16 -1.52
N PHE A 25 -12.83 -2.17 -1.43
CA PHE A 25 -13.76 -2.36 -0.32
C PHE A 25 -13.23 -3.27 0.79
N TYR A 26 -12.07 -3.90 0.61
CA TYR A 26 -11.58 -4.89 1.56
C TYR A 26 -11.45 -4.31 2.97
N ASP A 27 -10.89 -3.10 3.09
CA ASP A 27 -10.65 -2.46 4.39
C ASP A 27 -11.95 -2.15 5.13
N GLY A 28 -12.96 -1.60 4.43
CA GLY A 28 -14.26 -1.28 5.02
C GLY A 28 -15.02 -2.53 5.48
N PHE A 29 -14.95 -3.63 4.72
CA PHE A 29 -15.64 -4.87 5.09
C PHE A 29 -14.90 -5.68 6.17
N GLN A 30 -13.57 -5.65 6.20
CA GLN A 30 -12.78 -6.36 7.20
C GLN A 30 -12.81 -5.64 8.55
N TYR A 31 -12.82 -4.30 8.53
CA TYR A 31 -12.76 -3.47 9.74
C TYR A 31 -13.92 -2.45 9.85
N PRO A 32 -15.20 -2.88 9.90
CA PRO A 32 -16.34 -1.95 9.98
C PRO A 32 -16.29 -1.03 11.21
N LEU A 33 -15.72 -1.48 12.32
CA LEU A 33 -15.59 -0.67 13.55
C LEU A 33 -14.52 0.42 13.44
N ILE A 34 -13.47 0.20 12.63
CA ILE A 34 -12.46 1.23 12.35
C ILE A 34 -12.95 2.17 11.26
N ILE A 35 -13.72 1.65 10.30
CA ILE A 35 -14.18 2.39 9.12
C ILE A 35 -15.72 2.38 9.10
N PRO A 36 -16.38 3.12 10.01
CA PRO A 36 -17.84 3.07 10.16
C PRO A 36 -18.59 3.57 8.92
N ASN A 37 -17.98 4.49 8.17
CA ASN A 37 -18.56 5.03 6.94
C ASN A 37 -18.32 4.16 5.70
N GLY A 38 -17.58 3.05 5.83
CA GLY A 38 -17.21 2.21 4.70
C GLY A 38 -16.29 2.91 3.70
N ASP A 39 -15.45 3.85 4.17
CA ASP A 39 -14.48 4.55 3.33
C ASP A 39 -13.63 3.58 2.50
N ILE A 40 -13.41 3.98 1.25
CA ILE A 40 -12.63 3.19 0.30
C ILE A 40 -11.17 3.10 0.77
N GLY A 41 -10.65 1.87 0.84
CA GLY A 41 -9.26 1.56 1.17
C GLY A 41 -8.28 1.83 0.03
N TYR A 42 -7.03 1.41 0.22
CA TYR A 42 -5.99 1.57 -0.80
C TYR A 42 -6.30 0.74 -2.05
N HIS A 43 -6.11 1.33 -3.23
CA HIS A 43 -6.12 0.63 -4.51
C HIS A 43 -5.18 1.34 -5.49
N TYR A 44 -4.69 0.62 -6.50
CA TYR A 44 -3.63 1.09 -7.42
C TYR A 44 -4.02 2.28 -8.30
N GLN A 45 -5.33 2.55 -8.46
CA GLN A 45 -5.82 3.70 -9.24
C GLN A 45 -5.86 4.99 -8.42
N LEU A 46 -5.60 4.92 -7.10
CA LEU A 46 -5.66 6.06 -6.21
C LEU A 46 -4.52 7.05 -6.49
N ARG A 47 -4.87 8.32 -6.71
CA ARG A 47 -3.91 9.39 -7.00
C ARG A 47 -3.75 10.30 -5.79
N ALA A 48 -2.53 10.81 -5.58
CA ALA A 48 -2.19 11.67 -4.44
C ALA A 48 -2.95 13.01 -4.37
N GLY A 49 -3.77 13.34 -5.37
CA GLY A 49 -4.56 14.58 -5.45
C GLY A 49 -6.06 14.44 -5.22
N ASP A 50 -6.63 13.23 -5.26
CA ASP A 50 -8.10 13.05 -5.24
C ASP A 50 -8.74 13.24 -3.87
N ARG A 51 -7.96 13.15 -2.77
CA ARG A 51 -8.50 13.16 -1.40
C ARG A 51 -7.97 14.26 -0.48
N LEU A 52 -6.82 14.88 -0.76
CA LEU A 52 -6.11 15.62 0.29
C LEU A 52 -5.89 17.11 0.05
N TYR A 53 -5.68 17.58 -1.17
CA TYR A 53 -5.48 19.02 -1.44
C TYR A 53 -5.70 19.23 -2.93
N GLY A 54 -6.51 20.23 -3.31
CA GLY A 54 -6.93 20.57 -4.69
C GLY A 54 -5.81 20.99 -5.67
N ARG A 55 -4.62 20.39 -5.56
CA ARG A 55 -3.53 20.45 -6.53
C ARG A 55 -3.13 19.02 -6.89
N ALA A 56 -3.89 18.43 -7.81
CA ALA A 56 -3.50 17.18 -8.44
C ALA A 56 -2.20 17.40 -9.24
N ARG A 57 -1.06 16.96 -8.70
CA ARG A 57 0.12 16.74 -9.55
C ARG A 57 -0.23 15.59 -10.50
N LYS A 58 -0.38 15.91 -11.79
CA LYS A 58 -0.53 14.93 -12.86
C LYS A 58 0.63 13.92 -12.74
N ASN A 59 0.31 12.65 -12.53
CA ASN A 59 1.21 11.48 -12.52
C ASN A 59 1.81 10.99 -11.19
N ASN A 60 1.33 11.45 -10.02
CA ASN A 60 1.80 10.84 -8.76
C ASN A 60 0.88 9.67 -8.33
N SER A 61 1.18 8.46 -8.79
CA SER A 61 0.58 7.24 -8.23
C SER A 61 0.86 7.21 -6.73
N LEU A 62 -0.18 7.08 -5.90
CA LEU A 62 0.01 7.04 -4.46
C LEU A 62 0.54 5.67 -4.06
N SER A 63 1.67 5.61 -3.36
CA SER A 63 2.17 4.35 -2.79
C SER A 63 1.24 3.88 -1.66
N PRO A 64 1.04 2.55 -1.47
CA PRO A 64 0.26 2.04 -0.34
C PRO A 64 0.82 2.53 1.00
N CYS A 65 2.15 2.65 1.11
CA CYS A 65 2.80 3.17 2.31
C CYS A 65 2.40 4.62 2.59
N MET A 66 2.42 5.49 1.58
CA MET A 66 2.01 6.88 1.73
C MET A 66 0.53 7.00 2.10
N PHE A 67 -0.33 6.17 1.50
CA PHE A 67 -1.75 6.13 1.84
C PHE A 67 -1.96 5.76 3.31
N TYR A 68 -1.42 4.62 3.76
CA TYR A 68 -1.62 4.16 5.14
C TYR A 68 -0.93 5.07 6.17
N ALA A 69 0.25 5.62 5.86
CA ALA A 69 0.88 6.62 6.72
C ALA A 69 -0.01 7.87 6.91
N SER A 70 -0.70 8.31 5.85
CA SER A 70 -1.62 9.44 5.95
C SER A 70 -2.83 9.18 6.84
N LEU A 71 -3.26 7.92 6.97
CA LEU A 71 -4.33 7.51 7.88
C LEU A 71 -3.89 7.49 9.34
N TYR A 72 -2.61 7.23 9.62
CA TYR A 72 -2.06 7.19 10.97
C TYR A 72 -1.60 8.55 11.48
N MET A 73 -1.34 9.49 10.58
CA MET A 73 -0.87 10.83 10.93
C MET A 73 -1.93 11.57 11.74
N GLU A 74 -1.65 11.84 13.02
CA GLU A 74 -2.51 12.71 13.84
C GLU A 74 -2.38 14.16 13.35
N ARG A 75 -3.52 14.83 13.15
CA ARG A 75 -3.59 16.23 12.75
C ARG A 75 -4.20 17.04 13.90
N LYS A 76 -3.69 18.25 14.11
CA LYS A 76 -4.30 19.19 15.06
C LYS A 76 -5.76 19.42 14.65
N ASP A 77 -6.64 19.41 15.63
CA ASP A 77 -8.10 19.59 15.49
C ASP A 77 -8.85 18.48 14.74
N GLN A 78 -8.26 17.29 14.54
CA GLN A 78 -8.97 16.12 14.01
C GLN A 78 -8.84 14.90 14.91
N PHE A 79 -9.98 14.33 15.31
CA PHE A 79 -10.02 13.09 16.06
C PHE A 79 -9.77 11.89 15.14
N ASN A 80 -8.62 11.24 15.29
CA ASN A 80 -8.29 10.05 14.52
C ASN A 80 -8.85 8.80 15.20
N TYR A 81 -10.02 8.34 14.75
CA TYR A 81 -10.67 7.14 15.27
C TYR A 81 -9.80 5.88 15.09
N ILE A 82 -9.00 5.79 14.03
CA ILE A 82 -8.16 4.63 13.72
C ILE A 82 -7.15 4.40 14.84
N THR A 83 -6.41 5.43 15.27
CA THR A 83 -5.38 5.30 16.31
C THR A 83 -5.98 5.04 17.70
N LYS A 84 -7.25 5.36 17.92
CA LYS A 84 -7.95 5.13 19.20
C LYS A 84 -8.63 3.75 19.30
N SER A 85 -8.60 2.94 18.25
CA SER A 85 -9.21 1.60 18.20
C SER A 85 -8.50 0.52 19.04
N ARG A 86 -7.43 0.86 19.77
CA ARG A 86 -6.64 -0.03 20.67
C ARG A 86 -6.23 -1.36 20.01
N MET A 87 -6.78 -2.49 20.45
CA MET A 87 -6.40 -3.81 19.95
C MET A 87 -6.70 -3.97 18.45
N LEU A 88 -7.84 -3.42 18.00
CA LEU A 88 -8.23 -3.50 16.59
C LEU A 88 -7.27 -2.68 15.71
N PHE A 89 -6.72 -1.58 16.26
CA PHE A 89 -5.68 -0.79 15.59
C PHE A 89 -4.40 -1.60 15.39
N GLN A 90 -3.97 -2.39 16.38
CA GLN A 90 -2.78 -3.23 16.26
C GLN A 90 -2.94 -4.25 15.14
N GLN A 91 -4.09 -4.93 15.07
CA GLN A 91 -4.39 -5.88 14.00
C GLN A 91 -4.41 -5.18 12.63
N TYR A 92 -5.09 -4.03 12.55
CA TYR A 92 -5.14 -3.22 11.34
C TYR A 92 -3.77 -2.74 10.87
N ALA A 93 -2.89 -2.34 11.79
CA ALA A 93 -1.54 -1.90 11.49
C ALA A 93 -0.68 -3.04 10.91
N VAL A 94 -0.76 -4.23 11.49
CA VAL A 94 -0.05 -5.42 10.99
C VAL A 94 -0.56 -5.80 9.60
N ASP A 95 -1.88 -5.83 9.40
CA ASP A 95 -2.47 -6.14 8.09
C ASP A 95 -2.04 -5.14 7.01
N ASN A 96 -2.03 -3.85 7.33
CA ASN A 96 -1.57 -2.81 6.39
C ASN A 96 -0.08 -2.92 6.10
N TYR A 97 0.74 -3.26 7.09
CA TYR A 97 2.16 -3.53 6.86
C TYR A 97 2.37 -4.68 5.87
N VAL A 98 1.62 -5.78 6.03
CA VAL A 98 1.65 -6.91 5.08
C VAL A 98 1.24 -6.46 3.67
N LYS A 99 0.26 -5.57 3.52
CA LYS A 99 -0.14 -5.01 2.22
C LYS A 99 0.97 -4.18 1.58
N VAL A 100 1.64 -3.32 2.37
CA VAL A 100 2.77 -2.51 1.92
C VAL A 100 3.92 -3.40 1.45
N GLU A 101 4.30 -4.39 2.24
CA GLU A 101 5.38 -5.31 1.88
C GLU A 101 5.01 -6.19 0.67
N THR A 102 3.75 -6.62 0.55
CA THR A 102 3.27 -7.34 -0.64
C THR A 102 3.44 -6.49 -1.90
N ALA A 103 3.09 -5.21 -1.84
CA ALA A 103 3.28 -4.28 -2.95
C ALA A 103 4.77 -4.06 -3.27
N ARG A 104 5.62 -3.97 -2.26
CA ARG A 104 7.08 -3.85 -2.42
C ARG A 104 7.69 -5.09 -3.07
N LEU A 105 7.31 -6.28 -2.62
CA LEU A 105 7.75 -7.54 -3.23
C LEU A 105 7.27 -7.67 -4.67
N ALA A 106 6.03 -7.25 -4.96
CA ALA A 106 5.52 -7.21 -6.33
C ALA A 106 6.35 -6.28 -7.22
N TYR A 107 6.72 -5.10 -6.71
CA TYR A 107 7.62 -4.18 -7.42
C TYR A 107 8.99 -4.83 -7.72
N ILE A 108 9.63 -5.44 -6.73
CA ILE A 108 10.91 -6.13 -6.92
C ILE A 108 10.78 -7.24 -7.97
N ARG A 109 9.68 -8.01 -7.93
CA ARG A 109 9.43 -9.11 -8.87
C ARG A 109 9.23 -8.62 -10.31
N LEU A 110 8.53 -7.50 -10.51
CA LEU A 110 8.24 -6.95 -11.84
C LEU A 110 9.44 -6.22 -12.45
N ASN A 111 10.30 -5.61 -11.64
CA ASN A 111 11.41 -4.78 -12.11
C ASN A 111 12.78 -5.50 -12.01
N GLN A 112 12.80 -6.83 -11.87
CA GLN A 112 14.04 -7.59 -11.64
C GLN A 112 15.12 -7.35 -12.70
N MET A 113 14.75 -7.16 -13.98
CA MET A 113 15.72 -6.95 -15.06
C MET A 113 16.45 -5.61 -14.92
N GLU A 114 15.72 -4.57 -14.55
CA GLU A 114 16.26 -3.22 -14.36
C GLU A 114 17.12 -3.16 -13.09
N LEU A 115 16.62 -3.71 -11.99
CA LEU A 115 17.35 -3.83 -10.72
C LEU A 115 18.65 -4.64 -10.86
N ARG A 116 18.67 -5.67 -11.71
CA ARG A 116 19.89 -6.46 -11.98
C ARG A 116 20.93 -5.68 -12.80
N LYS A 117 20.50 -4.87 -13.78
CA LYS A 117 21.40 -4.02 -14.57
C LYS A 117 22.06 -2.97 -13.68
N GLU A 118 21.27 -2.25 -12.90
CA GLU A 118 21.76 -1.24 -11.95
C GLU A 118 22.80 -1.84 -10.98
N ARG A 119 22.55 -3.04 -10.45
CA ARG A 119 23.50 -3.74 -9.58
C ARG A 119 24.81 -4.07 -10.29
N SER A 120 24.76 -4.52 -11.55
CA SER A 120 25.96 -4.83 -12.34
C SER A 120 26.79 -3.58 -12.62
N ASP A 121 26.14 -2.45 -12.91
CA ASP A 121 26.82 -1.19 -13.18
C ASP A 121 27.56 -0.66 -11.94
N ILE A 122 26.96 -0.76 -10.75
CA ILE A 122 27.60 -0.38 -9.48
C ILE A 122 28.87 -1.22 -9.21
N LEU A 123 28.77 -2.55 -9.37
CA LEU A 123 29.90 -3.46 -9.11
C LEU A 123 31.06 -3.25 -10.09
N LEU A 124 30.75 -2.93 -11.35
CA LEU A 124 31.75 -2.64 -12.38
C LEU A 124 32.39 -1.26 -12.18
N GLY A 125 31.64 -0.27 -11.69
CA GLY A 125 32.13 1.07 -11.36
C GLY A 125 33.11 1.07 -10.17
N ASP A 126 32.79 0.34 -9.10
CA ASP A 126 33.68 0.24 -7.92
C ASP A 126 34.98 -0.51 -8.22
N SER A 127 34.96 -1.47 -9.14
CA SER A 127 36.16 -2.21 -9.56
C SER A 127 37.12 -1.38 -10.41
N ALA A 128 36.64 -0.31 -11.05
CA ALA A 128 37.46 0.61 -11.84
C ALA A 128 38.17 1.69 -10.98
N GLY A 129 37.71 1.93 -9.76
CA GLY A 129 38.23 2.96 -8.85
C GLY A 129 39.49 2.57 -8.05
N ASN A 130 39.92 1.30 -8.05
CA ASN A 130 41.02 0.82 -7.21
C ASN A 130 42.36 0.57 -7.95
N LYS A 131 42.62 1.32 -9.03
CA LYS A 131 43.91 1.29 -9.75
C LYS A 131 44.61 2.64 -9.74
N SER A 132 45.05 3.11 -8.57
CA SER A 132 46.03 4.22 -8.47
C SER A 132 46.63 4.37 -7.05
N SER A 133 47.36 3.37 -6.54
CA SER A 133 48.35 3.60 -5.46
C SER A 133 49.25 2.38 -5.21
N SER A 134 50.12 2.05 -6.17
CA SER A 134 51.34 1.29 -5.88
C SER A 134 52.37 1.58 -6.97
N GLY A 135 53.12 2.65 -6.77
CA GLY A 135 54.17 3.10 -7.66
C GLY A 135 54.99 4.19 -6.98
N GLN A 136 55.74 3.82 -5.94
CA GLN A 136 57.01 4.41 -5.54
C GLN A 136 57.88 3.31 -4.94
#